data_AF-A0AAW7YTD4-F1
#
_entry.id   AF-A0AAW7YTD4-F1
#
_cell.length_a   1.000
_cell.length_b   1.000
_cell.length_c   1.000
_cell.angle_alpha   90.00
_cell.angle_beta   90.00
_cell.angle_gamma   90.00
#
_symmetry.space_group_name_H-M   'P 1'
#
loop_
_entity.id
_entity.type
_entity.pdbx_description
1 polymer ?
#
loop_
_entity_poly.entity_id
_entity_poly.type
_entity_poly.pdbx_seq_one_letter_code
_entity_poly.pdbx_strand_id
1 'polypeptide(L)' 'STLGMTQNEAAEIDNLVWYFSELFKSELKVTIGPIERGGAGGGIAAVLKGLSQAEILTSHELVDQITHLEDLVQQADLI' A
#
# COMPACT_ATOMS: atom_id res chain seq x y z
N SER A 1 -18.95 2.64 3.91
CA SER A 1 -18.72 4.06 4.22
C SER A 1 -18.24 4.77 2.96
N THR A 2 -19.08 5.55 2.32
CA THR A 2 -18.63 6.50 1.30
C THR A 2 -17.99 7.66 2.06
N LEU A 3 -16.71 7.95 1.80
CA LEU A 3 -15.84 8.89 2.53
C LEU A 3 -16.32 10.36 2.55
N GLY A 4 -17.57 10.67 2.21
CA GLY A 4 -18.13 12.02 2.22
C GLY A 4 -17.45 12.99 1.25
N MET A 5 -16.62 12.49 0.33
CA MET A 5 -15.79 13.27 -0.56
C MET A 5 -16.55 13.65 -1.83
N THR A 6 -16.52 14.91 -2.20
CA THR A 6 -17.03 15.40 -3.47
C THR A 6 -16.09 15.00 -4.62
N GLN A 7 -16.62 14.97 -5.84
CA GLN A 7 -15.81 14.64 -7.03
C GLN A 7 -14.62 15.60 -7.21
N ASN A 8 -14.80 16.88 -6.89
CA ASN A 8 -13.75 17.89 -7.01
C ASN A 8 -12.61 17.64 -6.02
N GLU A 9 -12.93 17.31 -4.77
CA GLU A 9 -11.93 16.97 -3.75
C GLU A 9 -11.16 15.70 -4.14
N ALA A 10 -11.84 14.70 -4.70
CA ALA A 10 -11.19 13.49 -5.20
C ALA A 10 -10.20 13.81 -6.34
N ALA A 11 -10.59 14.67 -7.28
CA ALA A 11 -9.72 15.09 -8.39
C ALA A 11 -8.53 15.93 -7.93
N GLU A 12 -8.71 16.77 -6.91
CA GLU A 12 -7.61 17.55 -6.32
C GLU A 12 -6.59 16.63 -5.65
N ILE A 13 -7.04 15.66 -4.87
CA ILE A 13 -6.15 14.66 -4.23
C ILE A 13 -5.38 13.86 -5.28
N ASP A 14 -6.05 13.40 -6.34
CA ASP A 14 -5.41 12.65 -7.43
C ASP A 14 -4.30 13.47 -8.11
N ASN A 15 -4.56 14.75 -8.40
CA ASN A 15 -3.58 15.66 -8.99
C ASN A 15 -2.37 15.89 -8.06
N LEU A 16 -2.59 16.03 -6.76
CA LEU A 16 -1.51 16.21 -5.77
C LEU A 16 -0.65 14.95 -5.65
N VAL A 17 -1.26 13.75 -5.66
CA VAL A 17 -0.55 12.47 -5.64
C VAL A 17 0.27 12.26 -6.92
N TRP A 18 -0.29 12.63 -8.07
CA TRP A 18 0.44 12.62 -9.34
C TRP A 18 1.64 13.56 -9.33
N TYR A 19 1.43 14.81 -8.89
CA TYR A 19 2.50 15.81 -8.82
C TYR A 19 3.63 15.36 -7.89
N PHE A 20 3.28 14.80 -6.73
CA PHE A 20 4.26 14.25 -5.80
C PHE A 20 5.08 13.10 -6.42
N SER A 21 4.44 12.24 -7.22
CA SER A 21 5.12 11.15 -7.95
C SER A 21 6.10 11.70 -9.00
N GLU A 22 5.74 12.76 -9.72
CA GLU A 22 6.64 13.40 -10.69
C GLU A 22 7.83 14.11 -10.01
N LEU A 23 7.67 14.66 -8.81
CA LEU A 23 8.81 15.19 -8.02
C LEU A 23 9.84 14.10 -7.68
N PHE A 24 9.40 12.91 -7.25
CA PHE A 24 10.34 11.81 -6.98
C PHE A 24 11.06 11.33 -8.24
N LYS A 25 10.34 11.30 -9.36
CA LYS A 25 10.92 10.95 -10.66
C LYS A 25 11.94 12.00 -11.12
N SER A 26 11.66 13.29 -10.93
CA SER A 26 12.59 14.37 -11.33
C SER A 26 13.83 14.39 -10.44
N GLU A 27 13.64 14.36 -9.11
CA GLU A 27 14.70 14.60 -8.12
C GLU A 27 15.49 13.34 -7.78
N LEU A 28 14.81 12.22 -7.51
CA LEU A 28 15.44 10.98 -7.05
C LEU A 28 15.64 9.94 -8.16
N LYS A 29 15.14 10.20 -9.37
CA LYS A 29 15.11 9.24 -10.49
C LYS A 29 14.39 7.93 -10.15
N VAL A 30 13.49 7.96 -9.17
CA VAL A 30 12.66 6.83 -8.74
C VAL A 30 11.29 6.94 -9.38
N THR A 31 10.82 5.87 -10.01
CA THR A 31 9.46 5.82 -10.57
C THR A 31 8.52 5.16 -9.57
N ILE A 32 7.53 5.91 -9.09
CA ILE A 32 6.39 5.37 -8.34
C ILE A 32 5.34 4.98 -9.38
N GLY A 33 5.46 3.76 -9.91
CA GLY A 33 4.57 3.23 -10.96
C GLY A 33 3.24 2.70 -10.40
N PRO A 34 2.40 2.06 -11.24
CA PRO A 34 1.21 1.36 -10.76
C PRO A 34 1.63 0.21 -9.85
N ILE A 35 1.61 0.48 -8.55
CA ILE A 35 1.92 -0.48 -7.50
C ILE A 35 0.60 -1.15 -7.11
N GLU A 36 0.54 -2.47 -7.26
CA GLU A 36 -0.60 -3.26 -6.78
C GLU A 36 -0.82 -2.98 -5.28
N ARG A 37 -2.07 -2.68 -4.89
CA ARG A 37 -2.46 -2.19 -3.54
C ARG A 37 -1.81 -0.86 -3.11
N GLY A 38 -1.17 -0.13 -4.03
CA GLY A 38 -0.48 1.14 -3.74
C GLY A 38 -1.37 2.28 -3.26
N GLY A 39 -2.67 2.23 -3.53
CA GLY A 39 -3.67 3.18 -3.02
C GLY A 39 -4.02 3.01 -1.54
N ALA A 40 -3.55 1.95 -0.87
CA ALA A 40 -3.81 1.73 0.54
C ALA A 40 -3.28 2.89 1.40
N GLY A 41 -4.06 3.30 2.41
CA GLY A 41 -3.74 4.46 3.25
C GLY A 41 -3.71 5.79 2.48
N GLY A 42 -4.43 5.90 1.36
CA GLY A 42 -4.47 7.13 0.56
C GLY A 42 -3.23 7.33 -0.33
N GLY A 43 -2.57 6.25 -0.75
CA GLY A 43 -1.40 6.31 -1.64
C GLY A 43 -0.05 6.19 -0.94
N ILE A 44 -0.01 6.22 0.40
CA ILE A 44 1.24 6.12 1.17
C ILE A 44 1.95 4.77 0.96
N ALA A 45 1.20 3.70 0.67
CA ALA A 45 1.77 2.40 0.37
C ALA A 45 2.62 2.41 -0.91
N ALA A 46 2.19 3.14 -1.94
CA ALA A 46 2.96 3.33 -3.17
C ALA A 46 4.26 4.12 -2.91
N VAL A 47 4.20 5.15 -2.06
CA VAL A 47 5.37 5.96 -1.68
C VAL A 47 6.40 5.12 -0.92
N LEU A 48 5.97 4.38 0.11
CA LEU A 48 6.86 3.51 0.89
C LEU A 48 7.49 2.43 0.01
N LYS A 49 6.69 1.75 -0.82
CA LYS A 49 7.22 0.75 -1.74
C LYS A 49 8.19 1.33 -2.77
N GLY A 50 7.92 2.53 -3.30
CA GLY A 50 8.82 3.20 -4.25
C GLY A 50 10.15 3.66 -3.63
N LEU A 51 10.15 4.16 -2.40
CA LEU A 51 11.33 4.77 -1.77
C LEU A 51 12.19 3.79 -0.97
N SER A 52 11.57 2.85 -0.25
CA SER A 52 12.28 1.93 0.64
C SER A 52 12.24 0.48 0.17
N GLN A 53 11.68 0.21 -1.02
CA GLN A 53 11.42 -1.16 -1.49
C GLN A 53 10.57 -1.98 -0.50
N ALA A 54 9.74 -1.31 0.30
CA ALA A 54 8.88 -1.97 1.27
C ALA A 54 7.90 -2.94 0.59
N GLU A 55 7.65 -4.07 1.26
CA GLU A 55 6.65 -5.04 0.85
C GLU A 55 5.25 -4.61 1.31
N ILE A 56 4.24 -4.79 0.46
CA ILE A 56 2.84 -4.51 0.81
C ILE A 56 2.16 -5.86 1.11
N LEU A 57 2.00 -6.15 2.40
CA LEU A 57 1.34 -7.36 2.91
C LEU A 57 -0.07 -7.03 3.41
N THR A 58 -0.99 -7.98 3.32
CA THR A 58 -2.23 -7.95 4.10
C THR A 58 -1.93 -8.16 5.58
N SER A 59 -2.86 -7.76 6.46
CA SER A 59 -2.77 -8.03 7.89
C SER A 59 -2.72 -9.52 8.19
N HIS A 60 -3.42 -10.35 7.41
CA HIS A 60 -3.40 -11.81 7.59
C HIS A 60 -2.02 -12.39 7.26
N GLU A 61 -1.45 -12.05 6.11
CA GLU A 61 -0.11 -12.48 5.71
C GLU A 61 0.95 -12.05 6.75
N LEU A 62 0.85 -10.82 7.26
CA LEU A 62 1.76 -10.33 8.30
C LEU A 62 1.61 -11.11 9.62
N VAL A 63 0.38 -11.33 10.06
CA VAL A 63 0.10 -12.06 11.32
C VAL A 63 0.59 -13.50 11.19
N ASP A 64 0.34 -14.15 10.07
CA ASP A 64 0.78 -15.52 9.84
C ASP A 64 2.31 -15.64 9.83
N GLN A 65 3.03 -14.74 9.14
CA GLN A 65 4.50 -14.71 9.17
C GLN A 65 5.09 -14.55 10.57
N ILE A 66 4.43 -13.80 11.45
CA ILE A 66 4.90 -13.56 12.84
C ILE A 66 4.56 -14.74 13.75
N THR A 67 3.41 -15.38 13.52
CA THR A 67 2.86 -16.38 14.45
C THR A 67 3.11 -17.81 14.01
N HIS A 68 3.55 -18.02 12.76
CA HIS A 68 3.64 -19.32 12.11
C HIS A 68 2.31 -20.10 12.23
N LEU A 69 1.19 -19.39 12.04
CA LEU A 69 -0.14 -19.92 12.33
C LEU A 69 -0.50 -21.08 11.39
N GLU A 70 -0.11 -21.00 10.12
CA GLU A 70 -0.26 -22.11 9.17
C GLU A 70 0.42 -23.41 9.65
N ASP A 71 1.64 -23.32 10.21
CA ASP A 71 2.38 -24.48 10.72
C ASP A 71 1.70 -25.11 11.95
N LEU A 72 1.13 -24.26 12.82
CA LEU A 72 0.38 -24.70 14.00
C LEU A 72 -0.94 -25.37 13.62
N VAL A 73 -1.62 -24.82 12.61
CA VAL A 73 -2.86 -25.36 12.06
C VAL A 73 -2.64 -26.74 11.43
N GLN A 74 -1.55 -26.94 10.68
CA GLN A 74 -1.25 -28.24 10.06
C GLN A 74 -1.04 -29.37 11.06
N GLN A 75 -0.61 -29.03 12.28
CA GLN A 75 -0.34 -29.98 13.36
C GLN A 75 -1.55 -30.20 14.28
N ALA A 76 -2.62 -29.42 14.10
CA ALA A 76 -3.78 -29.47 14.98
C ALA A 76 -4.74 -30.60 14.57
N ASP A 77 -5.17 -31.41 15.54
CA ASP A 77 -6.22 -32.41 15.33
C ASP A 77 -7.61 -31.77 15.09
N LEU A 78 -7.79 -30.52 15.50
CA LEU A 78 -8.98 -29.68 15.28
C LEU A 78 -8.59 -28.20 15.40
N ILE A 79 -9.18 -27.34 14.56
CA ILE A 79 -9.02 -25.86 14.58
C ILE A 79 -10.26 -25.21 15.19
#